data_AF-A0A521H6C8-F1
#
_entry.id   AF-A0A521H6C8-F1
#
_cell.length_a   1.000
_cell.length_b   1.000
_cell.length_c   1.000
_cell.angle_alpha   90.00
_cell.angle_beta   90.00
_cell.angle_gamma   90.00
#
_symmetry.space_group_name_H-M   'P 1'
#
loop_
_entity.id
_entity.type
_entity.pdbx_description
1 polymer ?
#
loop_
_entity_poly.entity_id
_entity_poly.type
_entity_poly.pdbx_seq_one_letter_code
_entity_poly.pdbx_strand_id
1 'polypeptide(L)'
;MKNKNNLVLVFLLFISVFGIGRLLDTGRMMIPEFSVPYFSGAQMLHNGEGWKFNLNEVDSLHVFLALADKKASVNKINTYRFSSEDINTRSYSINQPGYMYISWFAGKIFPWTGHIGALKLLQLSVHSVISLLILFLLNSKRHKILFFLLYAVNPFIIYYVVYAFYYFWEVVPSAIFLFFYLSNKKASFSQLIILSLGLALLFHVRSSVLLISLITLFFASGHLTRLKKLVPFIIYLLLILLFRPEQKHKDPGHIMYTSLGAYPNSYVKHFSDTVSWNAFRKAKGIDYSYSSNPGMYDADVFFAESEWCLSEYKTIAQKDPVMIGRNAMINFFQSFSIGYFRSSLGLSYLSAFFGLILFSLMIHHRKFKLLVAITAAGITFSLYLAPLPIYLFGSYILILIAVLELIDKIFPVKESKT
;
A
#
# COMPACT_ATOMS: atom_id res chain seq x y z
N MET A 1 -10.18 -37.90 -7.85
CA MET A 1 -8.77 -37.55 -7.54
C MET A 1 -8.44 -36.05 -7.59
N LYS A 2 -9.10 -35.19 -8.39
CA LYS A 2 -8.79 -33.74 -8.45
C LYS A 2 -8.95 -32.97 -7.12
N ASN A 3 -9.91 -33.33 -6.27
CA ASN A 3 -10.18 -32.57 -5.03
C ASN A 3 -9.13 -32.75 -3.93
N LYS A 4 -8.49 -33.92 -3.81
CA LYS A 4 -7.47 -34.17 -2.76
C LYS A 4 -6.22 -33.30 -2.98
N ASN A 5 -5.78 -33.14 -4.23
CA ASN A 5 -4.62 -32.31 -4.55
C ASN A 5 -4.84 -30.82 -4.27
N ASN A 6 -6.08 -30.33 -4.40
CA ASN A 6 -6.42 -28.94 -4.09
C ASN A 6 -6.38 -28.65 -2.59
N LEU A 7 -6.85 -29.58 -1.76
CA LEU A 7 -6.81 -29.41 -0.30
C LEU A 7 -5.36 -29.37 0.23
N VAL A 8 -4.49 -30.24 -0.30
CA VAL A 8 -3.06 -30.25 0.04
C VAL A 8 -2.40 -28.93 -0.35
N LEU A 9 -2.69 -28.40 -1.54
CA LEU A 9 -2.15 -27.11 -1.98
C LEU A 9 -2.59 -25.95 -1.07
N VAL A 10 -3.87 -25.91 -0.69
CA VAL A 10 -4.41 -24.92 0.25
C VAL A 10 -3.64 -24.98 1.57
N PHE A 11 -3.53 -26.18 2.14
CA PHE A 11 -2.84 -26.40 3.41
C PHE A 11 -1.36 -26.00 3.35
N LEU A 12 -0.64 -26.43 2.32
CA LEU A 12 0.77 -26.10 2.12
C LEU A 12 0.99 -24.59 1.96
N LEU A 13 0.11 -23.91 1.22
CA LEU A 13 0.23 -22.46 1.07
C LEU A 13 0.03 -21.76 2.42
N PHE A 14 -1.05 -22.06 3.14
CA PHE A 14 -1.32 -21.44 4.43
C PHE A 14 -0.17 -21.66 5.41
N ILE A 15 0.33 -22.90 5.54
CA ILE A 15 1.49 -23.17 6.40
C ILE A 15 2.72 -22.39 5.96
N SER A 16 3.01 -22.35 4.66
CA SER A 16 4.20 -21.65 4.16
C SER A 16 4.12 -20.15 4.39
N VAL A 17 2.97 -19.53 4.07
CA VAL A 17 2.75 -18.10 4.26
C VAL A 17 2.84 -17.71 5.73
N PHE A 18 2.16 -18.44 6.62
CA PHE A 18 2.17 -18.14 8.05
C PHE A 18 3.52 -18.49 8.70
N GLY A 19 4.16 -19.57 8.30
CA GLY A 19 5.49 -19.96 8.76
C GLY A 19 6.55 -18.93 8.40
N ILE A 20 6.60 -18.52 7.12
CA ILE A 20 7.51 -17.46 6.66
C ILE A 20 7.14 -16.12 7.31
N GLY A 21 5.85 -15.80 7.43
CA GLY A 21 5.39 -14.59 8.10
C GLY A 21 5.91 -14.50 9.53
N ARG A 22 5.86 -15.60 10.29
CA ARG A 22 6.41 -15.68 11.65
C ARG A 22 7.93 -15.53 11.68
N LEU A 23 8.65 -16.09 10.70
CA LEU A 23 10.11 -15.97 10.62
C LEU A 23 10.56 -14.55 10.26
N LEU A 24 9.77 -13.83 9.46
CA LEU A 24 10.09 -12.48 9.00
C LEU A 24 9.53 -11.37 9.90
N ASP A 25 8.62 -11.69 10.82
CA ASP A 25 8.10 -10.72 11.78
C ASP A 25 9.21 -10.32 12.75
N THR A 26 9.80 -9.17 12.47
CA THR A 26 10.86 -8.54 13.25
C THR A 26 10.31 -7.51 14.24
N GLY A 27 8.98 -7.44 14.40
CA GLY A 27 8.31 -6.43 15.23
C GLY A 27 8.29 -5.05 14.56
N ARG A 28 8.75 -4.96 13.31
CA ARG A 28 8.77 -3.72 12.54
C ARG A 28 7.34 -3.30 12.20
N MET A 29 7.11 -2.00 12.36
CA MET A 29 5.88 -1.31 11.99
C MET A 29 6.23 0.13 11.63
N MET A 30 5.23 0.91 11.23
CA MET A 30 5.39 2.36 11.10
C MET A 30 5.71 2.96 12.47
N ILE A 31 6.37 4.12 12.50
CA ILE A 31 6.66 4.79 13.78
C ILE A 31 5.35 5.00 14.56
N PRO A 32 5.39 4.88 15.90
CA PRO A 32 4.20 4.94 16.76
C PRO A 32 3.27 6.11 16.46
N GLU A 33 3.83 7.27 16.13
CA GLU A 33 3.10 8.51 15.85
C GLU A 33 2.14 8.39 14.64
N PHE A 34 2.41 7.50 13.69
CA PHE A 34 1.52 7.26 12.57
C PHE A 34 0.62 6.03 12.75
N SER A 35 1.07 5.03 13.53
CA SER A 35 0.31 3.79 13.70
C SER A 35 -0.68 3.82 14.86
N VAL A 36 -0.31 4.42 16.00
CA VAL A 36 -1.16 4.45 17.20
C VAL A 36 -2.51 5.10 16.94
N PRO A 37 -2.60 6.23 16.19
CA PRO A 37 -3.91 6.80 15.87
C PRO A 37 -4.89 5.78 15.30
N TYR A 38 -4.43 4.86 14.45
CA TYR A 38 -5.28 3.82 13.88
C TYR A 38 -5.69 2.73 14.85
N PHE A 39 -4.75 2.17 15.61
CA PHE A 39 -5.03 1.04 16.50
C PHE A 39 -5.77 1.45 17.77
N SER A 40 -5.39 2.60 18.33
CA SER A 40 -6.06 3.23 19.48
C SER A 40 -7.45 3.71 19.08
N GLY A 41 -7.54 4.50 18.00
CA GLY A 41 -8.83 5.00 17.51
C GLY A 41 -9.81 3.89 17.15
N ALA A 42 -9.32 2.75 16.65
CA ALA A 42 -10.15 1.58 16.37
C ALA A 42 -10.86 1.04 17.61
N GLN A 43 -10.28 1.16 18.80
CA GLN A 43 -10.92 0.73 20.06
C GLN A 43 -11.87 1.79 20.62
N MET A 44 -11.66 3.05 20.26
CA MET A 44 -12.43 4.20 20.71
C MET A 44 -13.60 4.57 19.79
N LEU A 45 -13.82 3.82 18.71
CA LEU A 45 -14.86 4.06 17.70
C LEU A 45 -16.30 4.19 18.25
N HIS A 46 -16.56 3.69 19.45
CA HIS A 46 -17.90 3.62 20.04
C HIS A 46 -18.45 4.96 20.59
N ASN A 47 -17.61 6.00 20.68
CA ASN A 47 -17.97 7.20 21.45
C ASN A 47 -18.62 8.33 20.63
N GLY A 48 -18.75 8.23 19.31
CA GLY A 48 -19.38 9.27 18.47
C GLY A 48 -18.66 10.63 18.41
N GLU A 49 -17.62 10.82 19.22
CA GLU A 49 -16.87 12.08 19.41
C GLU A 49 -15.72 12.30 18.42
N GLY A 50 -15.84 11.75 17.21
CA GLY A 50 -14.79 11.81 16.20
C GLY A 50 -13.60 10.88 16.49
N TRP A 51 -12.59 10.92 15.62
CA TRP A 51 -11.41 10.05 15.74
C TRP A 51 -10.45 10.60 16.80
N LYS A 52 -10.34 9.89 17.93
CA LYS A 52 -9.40 10.14 19.01
C LYS A 52 -8.40 9.00 19.17
N PHE A 53 -7.28 9.26 19.83
CA PHE A 53 -6.31 8.23 20.24
C PHE A 53 -5.60 8.62 21.54
N ASN A 54 -5.12 7.63 22.29
CA ASN A 54 -4.42 7.82 23.55
C ASN A 54 -2.91 8.03 23.34
N LEU A 55 -2.38 9.14 23.87
CA LEU A 55 -0.96 9.50 23.71
C LEU A 55 -0.02 8.55 24.48
N ASN A 56 -0.45 8.00 25.61
CA ASN A 56 0.38 7.09 26.42
C ASN A 56 0.72 5.78 25.68
N GLU A 57 -0.10 5.42 24.68
CA GLU A 57 0.12 4.24 23.86
C GLU A 57 1.26 4.45 22.84
N VAL A 58 1.56 5.71 22.50
CA VAL A 58 2.73 6.08 21.68
C VAL A 58 4.01 5.74 22.44
N ASP A 59 4.11 6.18 23.70
CA ASP A 59 5.26 5.91 24.56
C ASP A 59 5.42 4.41 24.84
N SER A 60 4.30 3.71 25.07
CA SER A 60 4.29 2.27 25.27
C SER A 60 4.91 1.52 24.08
N LEU A 61 4.54 1.88 22.85
CA LEU A 61 5.11 1.26 21.65
C LEU A 61 6.59 1.61 21.44
N HIS A 62 7.01 2.85 21.75
CA HIS A 62 8.43 3.21 21.71
C HIS A 62 9.26 2.32 22.65
N VAL A 63 8.78 2.10 23.88
CA VAL A 63 9.43 1.20 24.84
C VAL A 63 9.54 -0.23 24.27
N PHE A 64 8.47 -0.76 23.66
CA PHE A 64 8.51 -2.11 23.09
C PHE A 64 9.46 -2.24 21.90
N LEU A 65 9.53 -1.22 21.03
CA LEU A 65 10.43 -1.19 19.87
C LEU A 65 11.90 -1.03 20.27
N ALA A 66 12.16 -0.38 21.41
CA ALA A 66 13.50 -0.18 21.96
C ALA A 66 14.09 -1.40 22.68
N LEU A 67 13.31 -2.45 22.96
CA LEU A 67 13.81 -3.67 23.61
C LEU A 67 14.96 -4.31 22.82
N ALA A 68 16.04 -4.65 23.54
CA ALA A 68 17.22 -5.30 22.99
C ALA A 68 16.89 -6.73 22.49
N ASP A 69 16.12 -7.49 23.26
CA ASP A 69 15.60 -8.79 22.83
C ASP A 69 14.48 -8.61 21.81
N LYS A 70 14.79 -8.91 20.55
CA LYS A 70 13.85 -8.82 19.43
C LYS A 70 12.68 -9.80 19.56
N LYS A 71 12.86 -10.97 20.18
CA LYS A 71 11.77 -11.92 20.39
C LYS A 71 10.78 -11.38 21.44
N ALA A 72 11.28 -10.80 22.53
CA ALA A 72 10.45 -10.12 23.51
C ALA A 72 9.71 -8.92 22.91
N SER A 73 10.39 -8.11 22.09
CA SER A 73 9.79 -6.97 21.37
C SER A 73 8.62 -7.40 20.49
N VAL A 74 8.84 -8.38 19.59
CA VAL A 74 7.79 -8.95 18.72
C VAL A 74 6.62 -9.47 19.54
N ASN A 75 6.89 -10.21 20.62
CA ASN A 75 5.84 -10.77 21.46
C ASN A 75 5.01 -9.65 22.13
N LYS A 76 5.65 -8.63 22.69
CA LYS A 76 4.96 -7.50 23.33
C LYS A 76 4.08 -6.76 22.33
N ILE A 77 4.60 -6.44 21.13
CA ILE A 77 3.85 -5.76 20.07
C ILE A 77 2.63 -6.59 19.63
N ASN A 78 2.82 -7.88 19.38
CA ASN A 78 1.75 -8.75 18.87
C ASN A 78 0.70 -9.10 19.93
N THR A 79 1.03 -9.03 21.22
CA THR A 79 0.10 -9.28 22.33
C THR A 79 -0.51 -8.01 22.94
N TYR A 80 -0.02 -6.83 22.55
CA TYR A 80 -0.50 -5.56 23.07
C TYR A 80 -1.96 -5.27 22.69
N ARG A 81 -2.77 -4.91 23.69
CA ARG A 81 -4.15 -4.50 23.55
C ARG A 81 -4.25 -3.02 23.87
N PHE A 82 -4.72 -2.26 22.89
CA PHE A 82 -4.98 -0.83 23.03
C PHE A 82 -6.21 -0.62 23.91
N SER A 83 -6.20 0.44 24.71
CA SER A 83 -7.29 0.80 25.61
C SER A 83 -8.46 1.43 24.84
N SER A 84 -9.67 1.23 25.36
CA SER A 84 -10.87 1.96 24.93
C SER A 84 -11.17 3.19 25.81
N GLU A 85 -10.34 3.44 26.84
CA GLU A 85 -10.53 4.52 27.80
C GLU A 85 -10.15 5.89 27.21
N ASP A 86 -10.97 6.90 27.49
CA ASP A 86 -10.75 8.29 27.06
C ASP A 86 -9.84 9.05 28.05
N ILE A 87 -8.63 8.53 28.28
CA ILE A 87 -7.62 9.13 29.17
C ILE A 87 -6.45 9.64 28.31
N ASN A 88 -6.08 10.91 28.50
CA ASN A 88 -4.97 11.57 27.77
C ASN A 88 -5.07 11.42 26.25
N THR A 89 -6.26 11.71 25.71
CA THR A 89 -6.55 11.50 24.30
C THR A 89 -6.40 12.78 23.49
N ARG A 90 -6.14 12.60 22.20
CA ARG A 90 -6.04 13.68 21.23
C ARG A 90 -6.88 13.36 20.01
N SER A 91 -7.56 14.37 19.47
CA SER A 91 -8.26 14.26 18.20
C SER A 91 -7.27 14.08 17.05
N TYR A 92 -7.63 13.29 16.05
CA TYR A 92 -6.80 13.01 14.89
C TYR A 92 -7.59 13.15 13.59
N SER A 93 -7.08 13.97 12.67
CA SER A 93 -7.73 14.25 11.38
C SER A 93 -6.76 14.28 10.19
N ILE A 94 -5.49 13.88 10.40
CA ILE A 94 -4.44 13.99 9.38
C ILE A 94 -4.56 12.92 8.29
N ASN A 95 -4.88 11.67 8.66
CA ASN A 95 -4.96 10.55 7.72
C ASN A 95 -6.37 10.01 7.55
N GLN A 96 -6.57 9.11 6.56
CA GLN A 96 -7.87 8.55 6.22
C GLN A 96 -8.30 7.46 7.21
N PRO A 97 -9.57 7.40 7.64
CA PRO A 97 -10.02 6.51 8.70
C PRO A 97 -10.24 5.06 8.26
N GLY A 98 -10.19 4.72 6.96
CA GLY A 98 -10.49 3.37 6.48
C GLY A 98 -9.64 2.28 7.14
N TYR A 99 -8.36 2.58 7.39
CA TYR A 99 -7.45 1.64 8.03
C TYR A 99 -7.75 1.42 9.53
N MET A 100 -8.38 2.41 10.20
CA MET A 100 -8.89 2.25 11.57
C MET A 100 -10.01 1.19 11.61
N TYR A 101 -10.95 1.24 10.65
CA TYR A 101 -12.03 0.24 10.57
C TYR A 101 -11.50 -1.16 10.27
N ILE A 102 -10.48 -1.28 9.43
CA ILE A 102 -9.81 -2.56 9.18
C ILE A 102 -9.17 -3.09 10.48
N SER A 103 -8.52 -2.22 11.25
CA SER A 103 -7.88 -2.60 12.52
C SER A 103 -8.91 -3.05 13.56
N TRP A 104 -10.05 -2.36 13.64
CA TRP A 104 -11.19 -2.77 14.46
C TRP A 104 -11.71 -4.15 14.06
N PHE A 105 -11.96 -4.34 12.75
CA PHE A 105 -12.46 -5.61 12.22
C PHE A 105 -11.50 -6.77 12.48
N ALA A 106 -10.19 -6.54 12.33
CA ALA A 106 -9.16 -7.53 12.64
C ALA A 106 -9.22 -7.98 14.10
N GLY A 107 -9.36 -7.04 15.04
CA GLY A 107 -9.51 -7.33 16.47
C GLY A 107 -10.75 -8.15 16.81
N LYS A 108 -11.84 -8.02 16.02
CA LYS A 108 -13.05 -8.84 16.18
C LYS A 108 -12.90 -10.26 15.64
N ILE A 109 -12.18 -10.44 14.53
CA ILE A 109 -11.94 -11.78 13.96
C ILE A 109 -10.92 -12.58 14.78
N PHE A 110 -9.87 -11.92 15.27
CA PHE A 110 -8.77 -12.56 15.97
C PHE A 110 -8.63 -12.05 17.43
N PRO A 111 -9.66 -12.23 18.30
CA PRO A 111 -9.69 -11.63 19.63
C PRO A 111 -8.68 -12.20 20.63
N TRP A 112 -8.02 -13.33 20.30
CA TRP A 112 -7.03 -14.00 21.16
C TRP A 112 -5.62 -13.43 21.08
N THR A 113 -5.36 -12.51 20.15
CA THR A 113 -4.08 -11.79 19.99
C THR A 113 -4.26 -10.31 20.36
N GLY A 114 -3.15 -9.58 20.52
CA GLY A 114 -3.18 -8.11 20.56
C GLY A 114 -3.62 -7.53 19.22
N HIS A 115 -3.99 -6.24 19.19
CA HIS A 115 -4.63 -5.62 18.02
C HIS A 115 -3.70 -5.55 16.80
N ILE A 116 -2.41 -5.30 16.99
CA ILE A 116 -1.42 -5.33 15.91
C ILE A 116 -1.24 -6.76 15.37
N GLY A 117 -1.13 -7.75 16.28
CA GLY A 117 -1.02 -9.16 15.89
C GLY A 117 -2.27 -9.65 15.14
N ALA A 118 -3.47 -9.24 15.59
CA ALA A 118 -4.74 -9.52 14.93
C ALA A 118 -4.75 -9.01 13.48
N LEU A 119 -4.25 -7.79 13.26
CA LEU A 119 -4.14 -7.23 11.92
C LEU A 119 -3.15 -8.00 11.05
N LYS A 120 -1.97 -8.36 11.56
CA LYS A 120 -0.99 -9.17 10.81
C LYS A 120 -1.59 -10.51 10.38
N LEU A 121 -2.36 -11.17 11.27
CA LEU A 121 -3.07 -12.41 10.92
C LEU A 121 -4.11 -12.17 9.82
N LEU A 122 -4.85 -11.06 9.87
CA LEU A 122 -5.80 -10.69 8.82
C LEU A 122 -5.08 -10.46 7.48
N GLN A 123 -3.96 -9.73 7.47
CA GLN A 123 -3.16 -9.48 6.26
C GLN A 123 -2.63 -10.79 5.66
N LEU A 124 -2.06 -11.69 6.47
CA LEU A 124 -1.59 -13.01 6.03
C LEU A 124 -2.73 -13.89 5.49
N SER A 125 -3.91 -13.82 6.11
CA SER A 125 -5.10 -14.54 5.66
C SER A 125 -5.57 -14.03 4.30
N VAL A 126 -5.69 -12.70 4.13
CA VAL A 126 -6.07 -12.07 2.86
C VAL A 126 -5.05 -12.36 1.77
N HIS A 127 -3.75 -12.28 2.06
CA HIS A 127 -2.68 -12.63 1.12
C HIS A 127 -2.77 -14.09 0.66
N SER A 128 -3.03 -15.01 1.59
CA SER A 128 -3.21 -16.43 1.29
C SER A 128 -4.40 -16.66 0.38
N VAL A 129 -5.54 -16.01 0.66
CA VAL A 129 -6.77 -16.10 -0.17
C VAL A 129 -6.53 -15.55 -1.57
N ILE A 130 -5.92 -14.36 -1.68
CA ILE A 130 -5.56 -13.77 -2.98
C ILE A 130 -4.62 -14.69 -3.75
N SER A 131 -3.60 -15.23 -3.10
CA SER A 131 -2.62 -16.12 -3.72
C SER A 131 -3.25 -17.41 -4.21
N LEU A 132 -4.15 -18.03 -3.43
CA LEU A 132 -4.91 -19.22 -3.87
C LEU A 132 -5.79 -18.91 -5.06
N LEU A 133 -6.52 -17.79 -5.02
CA LEU A 133 -7.39 -17.38 -6.11
C LEU A 133 -6.60 -17.27 -7.42
N ILE A 134 -5.46 -16.57 -7.42
CA ILE A 134 -4.62 -16.44 -8.61
C ILE A 134 -4.03 -17.78 -9.04
N LEU A 135 -3.54 -18.61 -8.12
CA LEU A 135 -3.05 -19.97 -8.43
C LEU A 135 -4.10 -20.85 -9.11
N PHE A 136 -5.38 -20.72 -8.74
CA PHE A 136 -6.47 -21.44 -9.40
C PHE A 136 -6.81 -20.89 -10.78
N LEU A 137 -6.58 -19.61 -11.04
CA LEU A 137 -6.82 -18.98 -12.34
C LEU A 137 -5.71 -19.20 -13.36
N LEU A 138 -4.49 -19.47 -12.91
CA LEU A 138 -3.38 -19.77 -13.82
C LEU A 138 -3.60 -21.14 -14.48
N ASN A 139 -3.46 -21.22 -15.81
CA ASN A 139 -3.67 -22.47 -16.54
C ASN A 139 -2.41 -23.36 -16.56
N SER A 140 -1.23 -22.74 -16.72
CA SER A 140 0.05 -23.45 -16.85
C SER A 140 0.61 -23.89 -15.49
N LYS A 141 1.07 -25.15 -15.39
CA LYS A 141 1.80 -25.66 -14.21
C LYS A 141 3.05 -24.82 -13.94
N ARG A 142 3.75 -24.38 -14.99
CA ARG A 142 4.93 -23.50 -14.88
C ARG A 142 4.57 -22.19 -14.20
N HIS A 143 3.49 -21.53 -14.64
CA HIS A 143 3.03 -20.27 -14.03
C HIS A 143 2.62 -20.46 -12.58
N LYS A 144 1.93 -21.55 -12.23
CA LYS A 144 1.57 -21.83 -10.83
C LYS A 144 2.80 -21.96 -9.94
N ILE A 145 3.81 -22.71 -10.37
CA ILE A 145 5.06 -22.88 -9.61
C ILE A 145 5.79 -21.55 -9.47
N LEU A 146 5.95 -20.81 -10.58
CA LEU A 146 6.63 -19.51 -10.54
C LEU A 146 5.87 -18.49 -9.70
N PHE A 147 4.54 -18.43 -9.80
CA PHE A 147 3.72 -17.55 -8.97
C PHE A 147 3.82 -17.91 -7.49
N PHE A 148 3.78 -19.20 -7.18
CA PHE A 148 3.94 -19.68 -5.81
C PHE A 148 5.28 -19.22 -5.22
N LEU A 149 6.38 -19.48 -5.91
CA LEU A 149 7.73 -19.16 -5.42
C LEU A 149 8.04 -17.66 -5.43
N LEU A 150 7.68 -16.96 -6.50
CA LEU A 150 8.08 -15.56 -6.72
C LEU A 150 7.15 -14.55 -6.04
N TYR A 151 5.94 -14.94 -5.64
CA TYR A 151 5.00 -14.05 -4.96
C TYR A 151 4.37 -14.65 -3.71
N ALA A 152 3.71 -15.82 -3.85
CA ALA A 152 2.85 -16.32 -2.78
C ALA A 152 3.63 -16.61 -1.50
N VAL A 153 4.75 -17.31 -1.60
CA VAL A 153 5.65 -17.65 -0.48
C VAL A 153 6.96 -16.86 -0.49
N ASN A 154 7.07 -15.84 -1.34
CA ASN A 154 8.30 -15.06 -1.45
C ASN A 154 8.56 -14.29 -0.15
N PRO A 155 9.71 -14.49 0.53
CA PRO A 155 10.02 -13.78 1.77
C PRO A 155 9.97 -12.25 1.64
N PHE A 156 10.41 -11.70 0.51
CA PHE A 156 10.36 -10.25 0.29
C PHE A 156 8.91 -9.72 0.29
N ILE A 157 7.98 -10.46 -0.33
CA ILE A 157 6.56 -10.08 -0.35
C ILE A 157 5.96 -10.25 1.05
N ILE A 158 6.20 -11.38 1.70
CA ILE A 158 5.65 -11.67 3.03
C ILE A 158 6.17 -10.69 4.08
N TYR A 159 7.43 -10.23 3.98
CA TYR A 159 7.99 -9.18 4.82
C TYR A 159 7.11 -7.90 4.82
N TYR A 160 6.54 -7.52 3.67
CA TYR A 160 5.60 -6.40 3.59
C TYR A 160 4.17 -6.77 3.98
N VAL A 161 3.76 -8.02 3.82
CA VAL A 161 2.44 -8.51 4.29
C VAL A 161 2.34 -8.40 5.82
N VAL A 162 3.41 -8.75 6.55
CA VAL A 162 3.43 -8.66 8.02
C VAL A 162 3.73 -7.27 8.55
N TYR A 163 3.98 -6.29 7.67
CA TYR A 163 4.11 -4.90 8.05
C TYR A 163 2.72 -4.34 8.36
N ALA A 164 2.44 -4.15 9.64
CA ALA A 164 1.14 -3.73 10.16
C ALA A 164 0.88 -2.24 9.88
N PHE A 165 0.65 -1.91 8.60
CA PHE A 165 0.26 -0.59 8.12
C PHE A 165 -0.67 -0.68 6.89
N TYR A 166 -1.22 0.46 6.46
CA TYR A 166 -2.25 0.48 5.41
C TYR A 166 -1.75 0.10 4.00
N TYR A 167 -0.44 -0.01 3.79
CA TYR A 167 0.17 -0.26 2.47
C TYR A 167 -0.23 -1.59 1.83
N PHE A 168 -0.37 -2.66 2.62
CA PHE A 168 -0.76 -3.98 2.13
C PHE A 168 -2.06 -3.96 1.31
N TRP A 169 -3.03 -3.14 1.72
CA TRP A 169 -4.39 -3.15 1.17
C TRP A 169 -4.49 -2.66 -0.28
N GLU A 170 -3.43 -2.02 -0.81
CA GLU A 170 -3.34 -1.66 -2.23
C GLU A 170 -3.33 -2.87 -3.17
N VAL A 171 -3.00 -4.06 -2.66
CA VAL A 171 -3.02 -5.29 -3.46
C VAL A 171 -4.44 -5.72 -3.84
N VAL A 172 -5.45 -5.35 -3.05
CA VAL A 172 -6.81 -5.88 -3.22
C VAL A 172 -7.42 -5.47 -4.56
N PRO A 173 -7.42 -4.17 -4.97
CA PRO A 173 -7.91 -3.76 -6.28
C PRO A 173 -7.15 -4.42 -7.44
N SER A 174 -5.83 -4.58 -7.32
CA SER A 174 -4.99 -5.26 -8.31
C SER A 174 -5.32 -6.75 -8.43
N ALA A 175 -5.56 -7.43 -7.32
CA ALA A 175 -5.98 -8.83 -7.31
C ALA A 175 -7.37 -9.02 -7.95
N ILE A 176 -8.30 -8.10 -7.71
CA ILE A 176 -9.62 -8.12 -8.35
C ILE A 176 -9.49 -7.87 -9.86
N PHE A 177 -8.65 -6.91 -10.28
CA PHE A 177 -8.34 -6.71 -11.70
C PHE A 177 -7.82 -8.02 -12.33
N LEU A 178 -6.84 -8.68 -11.69
CA LEU A 178 -6.28 -9.93 -12.17
C LEU A 178 -7.31 -11.07 -12.21
N PHE A 179 -8.24 -11.11 -11.26
CA PHE A 179 -9.33 -12.08 -11.30
C PHE A 179 -10.11 -11.96 -12.61
N PHE A 180 -10.56 -10.76 -12.98
CA PHE A 180 -11.30 -10.55 -14.23
C PHE A 180 -10.41 -10.75 -15.46
N TYR A 181 -9.16 -10.30 -15.40
CA TYR A 181 -8.19 -10.43 -16.48
C TYR A 181 -7.85 -11.89 -16.82
N LEU A 182 -7.52 -12.71 -15.82
CA LEU A 182 -7.12 -14.11 -16.02
C LEU A 182 -8.31 -15.03 -16.26
N SER A 183 -9.44 -14.80 -15.60
CA SER A 183 -10.63 -15.66 -15.77
C SER A 183 -11.42 -15.37 -17.04
N ASN A 184 -11.19 -14.21 -17.68
CA ASN A 184 -12.06 -13.64 -18.73
C ASN A 184 -13.54 -13.54 -18.32
N LYS A 185 -13.86 -13.70 -17.03
CA LYS A 185 -15.22 -13.52 -16.52
C LYS A 185 -15.57 -12.04 -16.54
N LYS A 186 -16.86 -11.78 -16.62
CA LYS A 186 -17.42 -10.44 -16.50
C LYS A 186 -18.33 -10.40 -15.29
N ALA A 187 -18.33 -9.28 -14.58
CA ALA A 187 -19.15 -9.12 -13.38
C ALA A 187 -20.61 -8.85 -13.77
N SER A 188 -21.58 -9.50 -13.13
CA SER A 188 -22.97 -9.10 -13.24
C SER A 188 -23.18 -7.67 -12.73
N PHE A 189 -24.28 -7.03 -13.10
CA PHE A 189 -24.58 -5.68 -12.63
C PHE A 189 -24.55 -5.58 -11.09
N SER A 190 -25.22 -6.50 -10.38
CA SER A 190 -25.22 -6.54 -8.91
C SER A 190 -23.81 -6.74 -8.32
N GLN A 191 -22.98 -7.57 -8.97
CA GLN A 191 -21.58 -7.76 -8.56
C GLN A 191 -20.77 -6.47 -8.73
N LEU A 192 -21.03 -5.67 -9.77
CA LEU A 192 -20.37 -4.37 -9.96
C LEU A 192 -20.76 -3.35 -8.88
N ILE A 193 -22.02 -3.38 -8.42
CA ILE A 193 -22.45 -2.53 -7.29
C ILE A 193 -21.66 -2.90 -6.04
N ILE A 194 -21.64 -4.19 -5.67
CA ILE A 194 -20.87 -4.69 -4.51
C ILE A 194 -19.38 -4.35 -4.64
N LEU A 195 -18.82 -4.54 -5.84
CA LEU A 195 -17.43 -4.20 -6.13
C LEU A 195 -17.17 -2.70 -5.96
N SER A 196 -18.09 -1.84 -6.39
CA SER A 196 -17.98 -0.39 -6.22
C SER A 196 -17.97 0.02 -4.75
N LEU A 197 -18.83 -0.59 -3.92
CA LEU A 197 -18.83 -0.39 -2.48
C LEU A 197 -17.48 -0.80 -1.86
N GLY A 198 -17.00 -2.00 -2.19
CA GLY A 198 -15.73 -2.52 -1.66
C GLY A 198 -14.52 -1.68 -2.07
N LEU A 199 -14.46 -1.24 -3.33
CA LEU A 199 -13.38 -0.36 -3.81
C LEU A 199 -13.45 1.03 -3.17
N ALA A 200 -14.65 1.57 -2.91
CA ALA A 200 -14.79 2.84 -2.20
C ALA A 200 -14.25 2.72 -0.76
N LEU A 201 -14.56 1.63 -0.05
CA LEU A 201 -13.99 1.37 1.28
C LEU A 201 -12.44 1.30 1.24
N LEU A 202 -11.87 0.64 0.23
CA LEU A 202 -10.42 0.57 0.05
C LEU A 202 -9.79 1.94 -0.27
N PHE A 203 -10.50 2.83 -0.98
CA PHE A 203 -10.05 4.20 -1.18
C PHE A 203 -9.92 4.97 0.15
N HIS A 204 -10.80 4.70 1.12
CA HIS A 204 -10.68 5.31 2.45
C HIS A 204 -9.58 4.68 3.31
N VAL A 205 -9.05 3.51 2.93
CA VAL A 205 -7.82 2.95 3.54
C VAL A 205 -6.61 3.67 2.96
N ARG A 206 -6.59 3.86 1.63
CA ARG A 206 -5.53 4.60 0.94
C ARG A 206 -6.03 5.18 -0.39
N SER A 207 -5.93 6.49 -0.56
CA SER A 207 -6.39 7.20 -1.78
C SER A 207 -5.66 6.84 -3.07
N SER A 208 -4.43 6.33 -2.99
CA SER A 208 -3.62 5.94 -4.15
C SER A 208 -4.28 4.86 -5.01
N VAL A 209 -5.21 4.07 -4.46
CA VAL A 209 -5.93 3.02 -5.19
C VAL A 209 -7.00 3.52 -6.16
N LEU A 210 -7.23 4.83 -6.23
CA LEU A 210 -8.28 5.45 -7.05
C LEU A 210 -8.25 4.97 -8.51
N LEU A 211 -7.10 5.12 -9.18
CA LEU A 211 -7.00 4.85 -10.62
C LEU A 211 -7.10 3.37 -10.93
N ILE A 212 -6.44 2.50 -10.16
CA ILE A 212 -6.57 1.05 -10.34
C ILE A 212 -8.01 0.59 -10.08
N SER A 213 -8.71 1.17 -9.11
CA SER A 213 -10.13 0.87 -8.85
C SER A 213 -11.02 1.23 -10.04
N LEU A 214 -10.81 2.41 -10.66
CA LEU A 214 -11.54 2.83 -11.85
C LEU A 214 -11.27 1.89 -13.05
N ILE A 215 -10.02 1.48 -13.26
CA ILE A 215 -9.68 0.52 -14.32
C ILE A 215 -10.29 -0.86 -14.05
N THR A 216 -10.30 -1.31 -12.80
CA THR A 216 -10.96 -2.57 -12.41
C THR A 216 -12.45 -2.53 -12.72
N LEU A 217 -13.17 -1.45 -12.36
CA LEU A 217 -14.59 -1.28 -12.69
C LEU A 217 -14.83 -1.21 -14.20
N PHE A 218 -13.98 -0.49 -14.93
CA PHE A 218 -14.07 -0.36 -16.38
C PHE A 218 -13.93 -1.73 -17.06
N PHE A 219 -12.92 -2.49 -16.64
CA PHE A 219 -12.61 -3.79 -17.19
C PHE A 219 -13.72 -4.81 -16.88
N ALA A 220 -14.17 -4.87 -15.62
CA ALA A 220 -15.21 -5.80 -15.17
C ALA A 220 -16.58 -5.55 -15.85
N SER A 221 -16.87 -4.29 -16.22
CA SER A 221 -18.16 -3.87 -16.79
C SER A 221 -18.23 -3.90 -18.33
N GLY A 222 -17.18 -4.38 -19.01
CA GLY A 222 -17.00 -4.24 -20.47
C GLY A 222 -18.17 -4.68 -21.37
N HIS A 223 -19.04 -5.60 -20.92
CA HIS A 223 -20.19 -6.13 -21.67
C HIS A 223 -21.51 -5.40 -21.48
N LEU A 224 -21.63 -4.52 -20.47
CA LEU A 224 -22.89 -3.83 -20.20
C LEU A 224 -23.16 -2.72 -21.22
N THR A 225 -24.39 -2.21 -21.26
CA THR A 225 -24.71 -1.00 -22.03
C THR A 225 -24.09 0.23 -21.37
N ARG A 226 -23.85 1.30 -22.14
CA ARG A 226 -23.20 2.54 -21.65
C ARG A 226 -23.84 3.07 -20.36
N LEU A 227 -25.17 3.13 -20.30
CA LEU A 227 -25.90 3.60 -19.11
C LEU A 227 -25.70 2.68 -17.89
N LYS A 228 -25.79 1.36 -18.06
CA LYS A 228 -25.57 0.40 -16.97
C LYS A 228 -24.12 0.40 -16.47
N LYS A 229 -23.14 0.70 -17.34
CA LYS A 229 -21.75 0.87 -16.92
C LYS A 229 -21.56 2.10 -16.03
N LEU A 230 -22.29 3.19 -16.25
CA LEU A 230 -22.09 4.43 -15.49
C LEU A 230 -22.54 4.32 -14.03
N VAL A 231 -23.58 3.53 -13.73
CA VAL A 231 -24.14 3.45 -12.37
C VAL A 231 -23.12 3.01 -11.31
N PRO A 232 -22.35 1.90 -11.49
CA PRO A 232 -21.29 1.52 -10.56
C PRO A 232 -20.23 2.61 -10.35
N PHE A 233 -19.83 3.31 -11.42
CA PHE A 233 -18.86 4.41 -11.33
C PHE A 233 -19.40 5.61 -10.55
N ILE A 234 -20.66 5.99 -10.80
CA ILE A 234 -21.32 7.07 -10.06
C ILE A 234 -21.41 6.69 -8.58
N ILE A 235 -21.81 5.46 -8.25
CA ILE A 235 -21.87 5.00 -6.86
C ILE A 235 -20.47 5.04 -6.21
N TYR A 236 -19.45 4.52 -6.88
CA TYR A 236 -18.07 4.58 -6.40
C TYR A 236 -17.62 6.02 -6.10
N LEU A 237 -17.84 6.94 -7.04
CA LEU A 237 -17.46 8.35 -6.89
C LEU A 237 -18.28 9.06 -5.81
N LEU A 238 -19.60 8.82 -5.75
CA LEU A 238 -20.48 9.38 -4.72
C LEU A 238 -20.03 8.93 -3.33
N LEU A 239 -19.69 7.66 -3.15
CA LEU A 239 -19.24 7.15 -1.85
C LEU A 239 -17.90 7.76 -1.43
N ILE A 240 -16.96 7.91 -2.36
CA ILE A 240 -15.70 8.61 -2.09
C ILE A 240 -15.95 10.05 -1.60
N LEU A 241 -16.92 10.74 -2.20
CA LEU A 241 -17.26 12.12 -1.85
C LEU A 241 -18.04 12.22 -0.54
N LEU A 242 -19.00 11.32 -0.31
CA LEU A 242 -19.85 11.32 0.88
C LEU A 242 -19.10 10.90 2.14
N PHE A 243 -18.18 9.94 2.01
CA PHE A 243 -17.32 9.51 3.11
C PHE A 243 -15.97 10.23 3.10
N ARG A 244 -15.86 11.36 2.37
CA ARG A 244 -14.69 12.22 2.48
C ARG A 244 -14.65 12.70 3.93
N PRO A 245 -13.65 12.28 4.72
CA PRO A 245 -13.60 12.74 6.10
C PRO A 245 -13.39 14.26 6.08
N GLU A 246 -13.76 14.95 7.14
CA GLU A 246 -13.50 16.40 7.36
C GLU A 246 -12.00 16.69 7.53
N GLN A 247 -11.16 16.04 6.72
CA GLN A 247 -9.75 16.31 6.62
C GLN A 247 -9.60 17.69 6.02
N LYS A 248 -9.03 18.60 6.82
CA LYS A 248 -8.27 19.72 6.27
C LYS A 248 -7.31 19.13 5.23
N HIS A 249 -7.26 19.73 4.06
CA HIS A 249 -6.71 19.09 2.87
C HIS A 249 -5.25 18.70 3.08
N LYS A 250 -4.94 17.40 3.01
CA LYS A 250 -3.56 16.91 2.96
C LYS A 250 -2.93 17.29 1.63
N ASP A 251 -2.31 18.46 1.62
CA ASP A 251 -1.46 18.92 0.52
C ASP A 251 -0.34 17.88 0.32
N PRO A 252 -0.06 17.44 -0.92
CA PRO A 252 1.06 16.54 -1.20
C PRO A 252 2.44 17.18 -0.97
N GLY A 253 2.52 18.48 -0.68
CA GLY A 253 3.74 19.27 -0.52
C GLY A 253 4.83 18.61 0.32
N HIS A 254 4.49 18.11 1.51
CA HIS A 254 5.43 17.37 2.36
C HIS A 254 6.13 16.22 1.60
N ILE A 255 5.33 15.38 0.94
CA ILE A 255 5.82 14.21 0.20
C ILE A 255 6.60 14.65 -1.04
N MET A 256 6.12 15.67 -1.75
CA MET A 256 6.78 16.20 -2.95
C MET A 256 8.16 16.77 -2.63
N TYR A 257 8.26 17.58 -1.57
CA TYR A 257 9.51 18.20 -1.15
C TYR A 257 10.53 17.19 -0.63
N THR A 258 10.12 16.29 0.29
CA THR A 258 11.01 15.25 0.84
C THR A 258 11.56 14.33 -0.25
N SER A 259 10.73 13.99 -1.25
CA SER A 259 11.10 13.13 -2.38
C SER A 259 12.17 13.74 -3.30
N LEU A 260 12.35 15.06 -3.31
CA LEU A 260 13.47 15.69 -4.04
C LEU A 260 14.82 15.12 -3.56
N GLY A 261 14.94 14.85 -2.27
CA GLY A 261 16.14 14.28 -1.64
C GLY A 261 16.39 12.80 -1.94
N ALA A 262 15.53 12.13 -2.72
CA ALA A 262 15.75 10.74 -3.16
C ALA A 262 16.88 10.61 -4.18
N TYR A 263 17.19 11.68 -4.92
CA TYR A 263 18.25 11.68 -5.92
C TYR A 263 19.21 12.85 -5.70
N PRO A 264 20.46 12.77 -6.17
CA PRO A 264 21.41 13.85 -6.06
C PRO A 264 20.86 15.17 -6.63
N ASN A 265 20.90 16.21 -5.81
CA ASN A 265 20.48 17.58 -6.13
C ASN A 265 21.09 18.58 -5.13
N SER A 266 20.94 19.88 -5.39
CA SER A 266 21.50 20.97 -4.58
C SER A 266 20.56 21.51 -3.49
N TYR A 267 19.28 21.12 -3.48
CA TYR A 267 18.23 21.74 -2.66
C TYR A 267 17.90 20.95 -1.40
N VAL A 268 17.65 19.64 -1.54
CA VAL A 268 17.18 18.75 -0.46
C VAL A 268 18.17 17.61 -0.28
N LYS A 269 18.80 17.57 0.90
CA LYS A 269 19.75 16.52 1.28
C LYS A 269 19.01 15.39 1.99
N HIS A 270 18.98 14.21 1.37
CA HIS A 270 18.38 12.97 1.86
C HIS A 270 16.85 12.86 1.73
N PHE A 271 16.39 11.61 1.58
CA PHE A 271 14.98 11.25 1.54
C PHE A 271 14.50 10.81 2.93
N SER A 272 14.03 11.77 3.71
CA SER A 272 13.52 11.56 5.07
C SER A 272 12.50 12.64 5.45
N ASP A 273 11.46 12.25 6.19
CA ASP A 273 10.42 13.14 6.70
C ASP A 273 11.00 14.23 7.62
N THR A 274 12.13 13.95 8.28
CA THR A 274 12.83 14.93 9.15
C THR A 274 13.39 16.12 8.37
N VAL A 275 13.67 15.97 7.08
CA VAL A 275 14.29 17.03 6.27
C VAL A 275 13.33 18.20 6.05
N SER A 276 12.06 17.90 5.79
CA SER A 276 11.06 18.96 5.58
C SER A 276 10.75 19.70 6.87
N TRP A 277 10.57 18.97 7.98
CA TRP A 277 10.35 19.57 9.30
C TRP A 277 11.52 20.44 9.76
N ASN A 278 12.76 20.02 9.53
CA ASN A 278 13.94 20.82 9.85
C ASN A 278 14.02 22.08 8.98
N ALA A 279 13.67 21.98 7.69
CA ALA A 279 13.67 23.12 6.79
C ALA A 279 12.56 24.12 7.14
N PHE A 280 11.36 23.61 7.47
CA PHE A 280 10.24 24.42 7.94
C PHE A 280 10.56 25.14 9.25
N ARG A 281 11.15 24.45 10.23
CA ARG A 281 11.63 25.03 11.49
C ARG A 281 12.61 26.18 11.23
N LYS A 282 13.59 25.96 10.35
CA LYS A 282 14.58 26.98 9.98
C LYS A 282 13.92 28.19 9.31
N ALA A 283 12.91 27.97 8.48
CA ALA A 283 12.21 29.03 7.75
C ALA A 283 11.25 29.85 8.64
N LYS A 284 10.60 29.22 9.61
CA LYS A 284 9.58 29.86 10.46
C LYS A 284 10.09 30.26 11.85
N GLY A 285 11.23 29.73 12.29
CA GLY A 285 11.75 29.97 13.64
C GLY A 285 10.94 29.30 14.76
N ILE A 286 10.05 28.36 14.42
CA ILE A 286 9.18 27.67 15.37
C ILE A 286 9.53 26.19 15.40
N ASP A 287 9.74 25.64 16.59
CA ASP A 287 10.02 24.22 16.82
C ASP A 287 8.75 23.48 17.26
N TYR A 288 8.16 22.72 16.33
CA TYR A 288 7.07 21.80 16.64
C TYR A 288 7.62 20.41 16.93
N SER A 289 7.03 19.75 17.93
CA SER A 289 7.26 18.34 18.24
C SER A 289 5.93 17.61 18.39
N TYR A 290 5.96 16.28 18.49
CA TYR A 290 4.75 15.52 18.80
C TYR A 290 4.21 15.82 20.21
N SER A 291 5.09 16.22 21.12
CA SER A 291 4.77 16.61 22.50
C SER A 291 4.40 18.09 22.69
N SER A 292 4.58 18.96 21.69
CA SER A 292 4.26 20.39 21.83
C SER A 292 2.76 20.67 21.69
N ASN A 293 2.33 21.84 22.18
CA ASN A 293 0.97 22.37 22.02
C ASN A 293 1.00 23.80 21.45
N PRO A 294 0.62 24.01 20.17
CA PRO A 294 0.25 22.98 19.21
C PRO A 294 1.48 22.13 18.79
N GLY A 295 1.23 20.93 18.26
CA GLY A 295 2.26 19.95 17.91
C GLY A 295 1.98 19.23 16.60
N MET A 296 2.84 18.27 16.24
CA MET A 296 2.81 17.59 14.93
C MET A 296 1.57 16.71 14.69
N TYR A 297 0.75 16.48 15.72
CA TYR A 297 -0.56 15.83 15.57
C TYR A 297 -1.68 16.80 15.22
N ASP A 298 -1.46 18.11 15.37
CA ASP A 298 -2.47 19.11 15.05
C ASP A 298 -2.49 19.35 13.54
N ALA A 299 -3.69 19.25 12.98
CA ALA A 299 -3.95 19.46 11.57
C ALA A 299 -3.37 20.78 11.06
N ASP A 300 -3.56 21.88 11.80
CA ASP A 300 -3.09 23.21 11.36
C ASP A 300 -1.57 23.29 11.25
N VAL A 301 -0.84 22.65 12.17
CA VAL A 301 0.63 22.59 12.12
C VAL A 301 1.09 21.73 10.94
N PHE A 302 0.47 20.56 10.76
CA PHE A 302 0.81 19.65 9.67
C PHE A 302 0.54 20.28 8.29
N PHE A 303 -0.61 20.94 8.11
CA PHE A 303 -0.97 21.54 6.83
C PHE A 303 -0.18 22.82 6.55
N ALA A 304 0.16 23.62 7.55
CA ALA A 304 1.06 24.76 7.36
C ALA A 304 2.45 24.33 6.88
N GLU A 305 3.00 23.22 7.40
CA GLU A 305 4.26 22.65 6.91
C GLU A 305 4.13 22.14 5.47
N SER A 306 3.05 21.41 5.17
CA SER A 306 2.87 20.84 3.84
C SER A 306 2.67 21.93 2.77
N GLU A 307 1.90 22.99 3.07
CA GLU A 307 1.73 24.15 2.18
C GLU A 307 3.04 24.87 1.92
N TRP A 308 3.86 25.07 2.96
CA TRP A 308 5.19 25.65 2.81
C TRP A 308 6.08 24.76 1.91
N CYS A 309 6.08 23.44 2.14
CA CYS A 309 6.81 22.49 1.32
C CYS A 309 6.37 22.52 -0.15
N LEU A 310 5.06 22.66 -0.42
CA LEU A 310 4.55 22.78 -1.78
C LEU A 310 5.06 24.06 -2.45
N SER A 311 5.09 25.18 -1.73
CA SER A 311 5.61 26.45 -2.23
C SER A 311 7.10 26.35 -2.59
N GLU A 312 7.90 25.73 -1.71
CA GLU A 312 9.33 25.49 -1.97
C GLU A 312 9.53 24.55 -3.15
N TYR A 313 8.77 23.45 -3.22
CA TYR A 313 8.82 22.53 -4.36
C TYR A 313 8.52 23.25 -5.68
N LYS A 314 7.47 24.08 -5.73
CA LYS A 314 7.12 24.86 -6.92
C LYS A 314 8.25 25.81 -7.34
N THR A 315 8.87 26.48 -6.36
CA THR A 315 10.01 27.36 -6.61
C THR A 315 11.21 26.59 -7.19
N ILE A 316 11.51 25.41 -6.65
CA ILE A 316 12.57 24.55 -7.16
C ILE A 316 12.23 24.04 -8.56
N ALA A 317 10.98 23.63 -8.80
CA ALA A 317 10.54 23.14 -10.11
C ALA A 317 10.64 24.20 -11.21
N GLN A 318 10.48 25.49 -10.87
CA GLN A 318 10.71 26.60 -11.80
C GLN A 318 12.20 26.84 -12.06
N LYS A 319 13.05 26.70 -11.04
CA LYS A 319 14.50 26.92 -11.14
C LYS A 319 15.23 25.77 -11.84
N ASP A 320 14.80 24.53 -11.63
CA ASP A 320 15.42 23.32 -12.17
C ASP A 320 14.35 22.30 -12.63
N PRO A 321 13.64 22.58 -13.74
CA PRO A 321 12.61 21.69 -14.26
C PRO A 321 13.16 20.35 -14.77
N VAL A 322 14.43 20.34 -15.21
CA VAL A 322 15.10 19.14 -15.72
C VAL A 322 15.31 18.12 -14.61
N MET A 323 15.74 18.55 -13.43
CA MET A 323 15.84 17.67 -12.26
C MET A 323 14.48 17.04 -11.91
N ILE A 324 13.39 17.82 -11.93
CA ILE A 324 12.04 17.30 -11.65
C ILE A 324 11.65 16.24 -12.68
N GLY A 325 11.81 16.55 -13.97
CA GLY A 325 11.50 15.62 -15.06
C GLY A 325 12.33 14.32 -14.97
N ARG A 326 13.64 14.45 -14.68
CA ARG A 326 14.53 13.31 -14.46
C ARG A 326 14.03 12.41 -13.32
N ASN A 327 13.74 13.00 -12.16
CA ASN A 327 13.29 12.25 -10.98
C ASN A 327 11.94 11.56 -11.26
N ALA A 328 11.00 12.26 -11.91
CA ALA A 328 9.70 11.71 -12.31
C ALA A 328 9.85 10.51 -13.24
N MET A 329 10.74 10.58 -14.25
CA MET A 329 11.02 9.47 -15.15
C MET A 329 11.61 8.25 -14.42
N ILE A 330 12.59 8.47 -13.54
CA ILE A 330 13.20 7.37 -12.77
C ILE A 330 12.14 6.69 -11.90
N ASN A 331 11.36 7.47 -11.16
CA ASN A 331 10.30 6.97 -10.30
C ASN A 331 9.19 6.22 -11.09
N PHE A 332 8.83 6.73 -12.27
CA PHE A 332 7.87 6.07 -13.13
C PHE A 332 8.35 4.67 -13.52
N PHE A 333 9.59 4.53 -14.00
CA PHE A 333 10.11 3.20 -14.36
C PHE A 333 10.34 2.30 -13.16
N GLN A 334 10.74 2.84 -12.00
CA GLN A 334 10.79 2.06 -10.76
C GLN A 334 9.45 1.44 -10.37
N SER A 335 8.32 2.06 -10.75
CA SER A 335 6.98 1.51 -10.50
C SER A 335 6.67 0.24 -11.32
N PHE A 336 7.50 -0.09 -12.32
CA PHE A 336 7.48 -1.35 -13.07
C PHE A 336 8.53 -2.35 -12.54
N SER A 337 9.09 -2.12 -11.36
CA SER A 337 10.14 -2.93 -10.76
C SER A 337 9.94 -3.04 -9.24
N ILE A 338 11.03 -3.12 -8.48
CA ILE A 338 11.05 -3.30 -7.01
C ILE A 338 10.91 -1.95 -6.27
N GLY A 339 11.21 -0.83 -6.92
CA GLY A 339 11.09 0.50 -6.34
C GLY A 339 12.40 1.13 -5.87
N TYR A 340 12.30 2.17 -5.07
CA TYR A 340 13.43 2.97 -4.58
C TYR A 340 14.06 2.38 -3.30
N PHE A 341 15.37 2.20 -3.30
CA PHE A 341 16.16 1.72 -2.15
C PHE A 341 16.85 2.89 -1.42
N ARG A 342 16.40 3.20 -0.20
CA ARG A 342 17.00 4.25 0.65
C ARG A 342 18.48 4.02 0.97
N SER A 343 18.91 2.76 1.06
CA SER A 343 20.29 2.41 1.42
C SER A 343 21.28 2.43 0.26
N SER A 344 20.81 2.44 -0.99
CA SER A 344 21.70 2.37 -2.15
C SER A 344 21.08 3.01 -3.39
N LEU A 345 21.65 4.15 -3.80
CA LEU A 345 21.27 4.83 -5.02
C LEU A 345 21.53 3.96 -6.27
N GLY A 346 22.60 3.15 -6.26
CA GLY A 346 22.90 2.21 -7.33
C GLY A 346 21.80 1.17 -7.53
N LEU A 347 21.25 0.63 -6.44
CA LEU A 347 20.11 -0.28 -6.51
C LEU A 347 18.83 0.41 -7.00
N SER A 348 18.62 1.68 -6.63
CA SER A 348 17.50 2.49 -7.14
C SER A 348 17.59 2.70 -8.65
N TYR A 349 18.77 3.00 -9.21
CA TYR A 349 18.96 3.12 -10.66
C TYR A 349 18.83 1.78 -11.37
N LEU A 350 19.35 0.70 -10.78
CA LEU A 350 19.20 -0.65 -11.32
C LEU A 350 17.71 -1.06 -11.37
N SER A 351 16.94 -0.74 -10.33
CA SER A 351 15.50 -0.97 -10.32
C SER A 351 14.78 -0.18 -11.43
N ALA A 352 15.13 1.10 -11.62
CA ALA A 352 14.57 1.90 -12.70
C ALA A 352 14.89 1.30 -14.08
N PHE A 353 16.13 0.83 -14.29
CA PHE A 353 16.57 0.20 -15.53
C PHE A 353 15.80 -1.10 -15.83
N PHE A 354 15.64 -1.99 -14.84
CA PHE A 354 14.82 -3.19 -15.02
C PHE A 354 13.34 -2.86 -15.27
N GLY A 355 12.82 -1.82 -14.64
CA GLY A 355 11.47 -1.34 -14.88
C GLY A 355 11.29 -0.81 -16.30
N LEU A 356 12.27 -0.08 -16.84
CA LEU A 356 12.30 0.35 -18.24
C LEU A 356 12.29 -0.85 -19.19
N ILE A 357 13.15 -1.86 -18.94
CA ILE A 357 13.18 -3.09 -19.75
C ILE A 357 11.80 -3.77 -19.73
N LEU A 358 11.20 -3.96 -18.55
CA LEU A 358 9.89 -4.59 -18.45
C LEU A 358 8.82 -3.79 -19.20
N PHE A 359 8.79 -2.46 -19.01
CA PHE A 359 7.88 -1.56 -19.70
C PHE A 359 8.01 -1.68 -21.22
N SER A 360 9.23 -1.63 -21.75
CA SER A 360 9.52 -1.78 -23.18
C SER A 360 9.10 -3.15 -23.72
N LEU A 361 9.38 -4.24 -22.99
CA LEU A 361 8.95 -5.60 -23.37
C LEU A 361 7.43 -5.73 -23.39
N MET A 362 6.73 -5.12 -22.43
CA MET A 362 5.27 -5.10 -22.40
C MET A 362 4.69 -4.35 -23.60
N ILE A 363 5.29 -3.22 -24.02
CA ILE A 363 4.90 -2.52 -25.25
C ILE A 363 5.15 -3.40 -26.47
N HIS A 364 6.37 -3.95 -26.60
CA HIS A 364 6.77 -4.77 -27.74
C HIS A 364 5.84 -5.98 -27.93
N HIS A 365 5.49 -6.68 -26.84
CA HIS A 365 4.57 -7.82 -26.85
C HIS A 365 3.08 -7.44 -26.66
N ARG A 366 2.73 -6.16 -26.79
CA ARG A 366 1.35 -5.62 -26.77
C ARG A 366 0.55 -5.98 -25.51
N LYS A 367 1.20 -6.03 -24.35
CA LYS A 367 0.60 -6.30 -23.03
C LYS A 367 -0.05 -5.05 -22.41
N PHE A 368 -0.82 -4.31 -23.20
CA PHE A 368 -1.34 -2.98 -22.82
C PHE A 368 -2.26 -3.00 -21.61
N LYS A 369 -3.08 -4.05 -21.43
CA LYS A 369 -4.00 -4.16 -20.28
C LYS A 369 -3.24 -4.17 -18.95
N LEU A 370 -2.19 -4.98 -18.85
CA LEU A 370 -1.34 -5.05 -17.67
C LEU A 370 -0.51 -3.76 -17.52
N LEU A 371 -0.03 -3.17 -18.62
CA LEU A 371 0.72 -1.92 -18.59
C LEU A 371 -0.11 -0.77 -18.00
N VAL A 372 -1.35 -0.63 -18.44
CA VAL A 372 -2.30 0.36 -17.91
C VAL A 372 -2.61 0.08 -16.43
N ALA A 373 -2.81 -1.18 -16.04
CA ALA A 373 -3.08 -1.52 -14.64
C ALA A 373 -1.89 -1.20 -13.71
N ILE A 374 -0.65 -1.56 -14.10
CA ILE A 374 0.56 -1.25 -13.33
C ILE A 374 0.75 0.27 -13.24
N THR A 375 0.57 0.98 -14.35
CA THR A 375 0.64 2.45 -14.38
C THR A 375 -0.36 3.03 -13.39
N ALA A 376 -1.62 2.60 -13.43
CA ALA A 376 -2.67 3.12 -12.56
C ALA A 376 -2.48 2.81 -11.08
N ALA A 377 -1.83 1.69 -10.75
CA ALA A 377 -1.49 1.36 -9.38
C ALA A 377 -0.40 2.28 -8.79
N GLY A 378 0.45 2.91 -9.61
CA GLY A 378 1.56 3.75 -9.14
C GLY A 378 1.54 5.23 -9.55
N ILE A 379 0.85 5.61 -10.62
CA ILE A 379 0.98 6.96 -11.23
C ILE A 379 0.45 8.09 -10.35
N THR A 380 -0.46 7.78 -9.42
CA THR A 380 -1.01 8.76 -8.45
C THR A 380 0.05 9.39 -7.56
N PHE A 381 1.19 8.72 -7.37
CA PHE A 381 2.30 9.22 -6.55
C PHE A 381 3.67 9.17 -7.23
N SER A 382 3.93 8.20 -8.11
CA SER A 382 5.28 7.98 -8.67
C SER A 382 5.85 9.19 -9.42
N LEU A 383 5.03 10.09 -9.96
CA LEU A 383 5.55 11.28 -10.64
C LEU A 383 6.29 12.25 -9.72
N TYR A 384 6.01 12.24 -8.42
CA TYR A 384 6.60 13.17 -7.46
C TYR A 384 7.14 12.50 -6.19
N LEU A 385 6.79 11.24 -5.93
CA LEU A 385 7.27 10.44 -4.80
C LEU A 385 8.15 9.29 -5.31
N ALA A 386 9.39 9.22 -4.80
CA ALA A 386 10.24 8.05 -4.97
C ALA A 386 9.52 6.79 -4.41
N PRO A 387 9.14 5.84 -5.26
CA PRO A 387 8.22 4.77 -4.89
C PRO A 387 8.97 3.72 -4.08
N LEU A 388 8.94 3.84 -2.75
CA LEU A 388 9.48 2.80 -1.88
C LEU A 388 8.83 1.45 -2.20
N PRO A 389 9.56 0.33 -2.03
CA PRO A 389 9.01 -0.99 -2.26
C PRO A 389 7.66 -1.25 -1.60
N ILE A 390 7.44 -0.70 -0.40
CA ILE A 390 6.19 -0.87 0.32
C ILE A 390 5.02 -0.11 -0.30
N TYR A 391 5.28 0.98 -1.03
CA TYR A 391 4.27 1.78 -1.74
C TYR A 391 3.87 1.14 -3.07
N LEU A 392 4.65 0.19 -3.58
CA LEU A 392 4.39 -0.53 -4.83
C LEU A 392 3.75 -1.90 -4.58
N PHE A 393 3.29 -2.17 -3.35
CA PHE A 393 2.81 -3.50 -2.99
C PHE A 393 1.64 -3.95 -3.90
N GLY A 394 0.76 -3.03 -4.27
CA GLY A 394 -0.31 -3.29 -5.23
C GLY A 394 0.17 -3.61 -6.65
N SER A 395 1.34 -3.14 -7.07
CA SER A 395 1.91 -3.37 -8.39
C SER A 395 2.62 -4.72 -8.51
N TYR A 396 3.16 -5.27 -7.42
CA TYR A 396 3.98 -6.50 -7.49
C TYR A 396 3.25 -7.70 -8.09
N ILE A 397 1.99 -7.91 -7.71
CA ILE A 397 1.20 -9.01 -8.26
C ILE A 397 0.95 -8.82 -9.76
N LEU A 398 0.73 -7.58 -10.21
CA LEU A 398 0.53 -7.24 -11.62
C LEU A 398 1.82 -7.42 -12.43
N ILE A 399 2.94 -6.94 -11.90
CA ILE A 399 4.28 -7.08 -12.49
C ILE A 399 4.62 -8.56 -12.65
N LEU A 400 4.40 -9.39 -11.64
CA LEU A 400 4.71 -10.81 -11.75
C LEU A 400 3.88 -11.47 -12.84
N ILE A 401 2.57 -11.22 -12.91
CA ILE A 401 1.74 -11.78 -13.99
C ILE A 401 2.22 -11.32 -15.37
N ALA A 402 2.62 -10.05 -15.52
CA ALA A 402 3.22 -9.56 -16.76
C ALA A 402 4.50 -10.32 -17.12
N VAL A 403 5.40 -10.54 -16.14
CA VAL A 403 6.64 -11.32 -16.33
C VAL A 403 6.33 -12.76 -16.74
N LEU A 404 5.36 -13.43 -16.10
CA LEU A 404 4.98 -14.80 -16.45
C LEU A 404 4.48 -14.91 -17.89
N GLU A 405 3.65 -13.96 -18.34
CA GLU A 405 3.16 -13.93 -19.72
C GLU A 405 4.26 -13.62 -20.74
N LEU A 406 5.25 -12.79 -20.39
CA LEU A 406 6.39 -12.49 -21.24
C LEU A 406 7.34 -13.68 -21.35
N ILE A 407 7.56 -14.41 -20.25
CA ILE A 407 8.40 -15.62 -20.23
C ILE A 407 7.89 -16.66 -21.23
N ASP A 408 6.58 -16.86 -21.36
CA ASP A 408 6.03 -17.81 -22.33
C ASP A 408 6.21 -17.35 -23.79
N LYS A 409 6.29 -16.04 -24.02
CA LYS A 409 6.55 -15.49 -25.36
C LYS A 409 8.02 -15.62 -25.76
N ILE A 410 8.93 -15.45 -24.81
CA ILE A 410 10.38 -15.49 -25.05
C ILE A 410 10.89 -16.93 -25.02
N PHE A 411 10.38 -17.75 -24.10
CA PHE A 411 10.79 -19.13 -23.88
C PHE A 411 9.58 -20.08 -23.98
N PRO A 412 9.05 -20.30 -25.18
CA PRO A 412 7.92 -21.19 -25.39
C PRO A 412 8.34 -22.62 -25.01
N VAL A 413 7.58 -23.23 -24.09
CA VAL A 413 7.75 -24.65 -23.78
C VAL A 413 7.20 -25.44 -24.96
N LYS A 414 8.05 -26.18 -25.68
CA LYS A 414 7.58 -27.16 -26.67
C LYS A 414 6.76 -28.19 -25.90
N GLU A 415 5.44 -28.18 -26.08
CA GLU A 415 4.61 -29.26 -25.57
C GLU A 415 5.08 -30.55 -26.25
N SER A 416 5.68 -31.45 -25.47
CA SER A 416 5.89 -32.82 -25.92
C SER A 416 4.50 -33.40 -26.14
N LYS A 417 4.15 -33.68 -27.39
CA LYS A 417 2.98 -34.50 -27.72
C LYS A 417 3.21 -35.87 -27.08
N THR A 418 2.70 -36.07 -25.87
CA THR A 418 2.65 -37.36 -25.17
C THR A 418 1.21 -37.71 -24.92
#